data_AF-A0A377ZK16-F1
#
_entry.id   AF-A0A377ZK16-F1
#
_cell.length_a   1.000
_cell.length_b   1.000
_cell.length_c   1.000
_cell.angle_alpha   90.00
_cell.angle_beta   90.00
_cell.angle_gamma   90.00
#
_symmetry.space_group_name_H-M   'P 1'
#
loop_
_entity.id
_entity.type
_entity.pdbx_description
1 polymer ?
#
loop_
_entity_poly.entity_id
_entity_poly.type
_entity_poly.pdbx_seq_one_letter_code
_entity_poly.pdbx_strand_id
1 'polypeptide(L)'
;MTVYHPQSRKVEQYEVTDPYAYSLSTNSEYSQVVDLNDSALKPEGWDGLTMPHAQKTKADLAKMTIHESHIRDLSAWDQTVPAELRGKYLALTAQESNMVQHLKQLSASGVTHIELLPVFDLATVNEFSDKVADIQQPFSRLCEVNSAVKSSEFAGYCDSGSTVEEVLTQLKQNDSKDNPQVQALNTLVAQTDSYNWGYDPFHYTVPEGSYATDPEGTARIKEFRTMIQAIKQDLGMNVIMDVVYNHTNAAGPTDRTSVLDKIVPWYYQRLNETTGSVESATCCSDSAPEHRMFAKLIADSLAVWTTDYKIDGFRFDLMGYHPKAQILSAWERIKALNPDIYFFGEGWDSNQSDRFEIGLANQSQRHRDRARSPIVCATPCAVAGRSIPAMHCARIRGWAAGAGVQPNELTTLSDDQARHLADLTRLGMAGNLADFVLIDKDGAVKRGSEIDYNGAPGGYAADPTEVVNYVSKHDNQTLWDMISYKAAQEADLDTRVRMQAVSLATVMLGQGIAFDQQGSELLRSKSFTRDSYDSGDWFNRVDYSLQDNNYNVGMPRSSDDGSNYDIIARVKDAVATPG
;
A
#
# COMPACT_ATOMS: atom_id res chain seq x y z
N MET A 1 -8.79 4.78 33.07
CA MET A 1 -7.44 5.17 33.53
C MET A 1 -7.51 6.37 34.46
N THR A 2 -6.60 6.44 35.44
CA THR A 2 -6.30 7.65 36.22
C THR A 2 -4.77 7.78 36.25
N VAL A 3 -4.21 8.66 35.42
CA VAL A 3 -2.78 8.63 35.06
C VAL A 3 -2.25 10.03 34.81
N TYR A 4 -0.99 10.29 35.20
CA TYR A 4 -0.35 11.57 34.89
C TYR A 4 0.08 11.61 33.42
N HIS A 5 -0.43 12.56 32.64
CA HIS A 5 -0.03 12.77 31.25
C HIS A 5 0.92 13.98 31.16
N PRO A 6 2.21 13.80 30.81
CA PRO A 6 3.18 14.89 30.86
C PRO A 6 2.87 16.05 29.90
N GLN A 7 2.34 15.77 28.71
CA GLN A 7 1.94 16.79 27.73
C GLN A 7 0.94 17.83 28.29
N SER A 8 -0.12 17.39 28.99
CA SER A 8 -1.10 18.29 29.62
C SER A 8 -0.72 18.72 31.04
N ARG A 9 0.22 17.99 31.66
CA ARG A 9 0.71 18.15 33.04
C ARG A 9 -0.38 17.93 34.09
N LYS A 10 -1.38 17.11 33.78
CA LYS A 10 -2.50 16.76 34.67
C LYS A 10 -2.48 15.26 35.01
N VAL A 11 -3.14 14.91 36.11
CA VAL A 11 -3.64 13.55 36.30
C VAL A 11 -4.96 13.47 35.56
N GLU A 12 -4.95 12.85 34.39
CA GLU A 12 -6.11 12.71 33.53
C GLU A 12 -6.98 11.53 33.96
N GLN A 13 -8.27 11.61 33.60
CA GLN A 13 -9.22 10.53 33.82
C GLN A 13 -10.08 10.34 32.57
N TYR A 14 -9.92 9.19 31.94
CA TYR A 14 -10.63 8.77 30.72
C TYR A 14 -10.72 7.24 30.67
N GLU A 15 -11.63 6.73 29.84
CA GLU A 15 -11.67 5.33 29.44
C GLU A 15 -10.83 5.16 28.16
N VAL A 16 -10.24 3.97 28.00
CA VAL A 16 -9.40 3.61 26.84
C VAL A 16 -9.64 2.13 26.57
N THR A 17 -9.68 1.78 25.29
CA THR A 17 -9.65 0.40 24.78
C THR A 17 -8.33 -0.30 25.14
N ASP A 18 -8.33 -1.64 25.05
CA ASP A 18 -7.15 -2.46 25.33
C ASP A 18 -6.20 -2.48 24.11
N PRO A 19 -4.91 -2.12 24.24
CA PRO A 19 -3.94 -2.23 23.15
C PRO A 19 -3.62 -3.68 22.75
N TYR A 20 -4.07 -4.67 23.53
CA TYR A 20 -4.09 -6.10 23.20
C TYR A 20 -5.52 -6.60 22.90
N ALA A 21 -6.42 -5.73 22.44
CA ALA A 21 -7.73 -6.14 21.94
C ALA A 21 -7.60 -7.17 20.80
N TYR A 22 -8.49 -8.17 20.83
CA TYR A 22 -8.65 -9.20 19.79
C TYR A 22 -10.07 -9.24 19.19
N SER A 23 -10.97 -8.40 19.71
CA SER A 23 -12.31 -8.10 19.16
C SER A 23 -12.72 -6.69 19.63
N LEU A 24 -13.54 -6.00 18.84
CA LEU A 24 -13.96 -4.61 19.06
C LEU A 24 -15.46 -4.46 18.76
N SER A 25 -16.11 -3.50 19.42
CA SER A 25 -17.41 -2.99 18.97
C SER A 25 -17.25 -2.19 17.68
N THR A 26 -18.38 -1.84 17.04
CA THR A 26 -18.40 -0.93 15.90
C THR A 26 -17.63 0.36 16.20
N ASN A 27 -16.84 0.79 15.23
CA ASN A 27 -15.98 1.98 15.21
C ASN A 27 -14.95 2.02 16.35
N SER A 28 -14.66 0.85 16.93
CA SER A 28 -13.57 0.61 17.89
C SER A 28 -13.68 1.43 19.18
N GLU A 29 -14.92 1.67 19.61
CA GLU A 29 -15.26 2.37 20.85
C GLU A 29 -14.99 1.52 22.11
N TYR A 30 -15.18 0.20 22.03
CA TYR A 30 -14.98 -0.73 23.14
C TYR A 30 -14.24 -2.00 22.70
N SER A 31 -13.30 -2.48 23.52
CA SER A 31 -12.71 -3.80 23.37
C SER A 31 -13.62 -4.89 23.93
N GLN A 32 -13.64 -6.04 23.27
CA GLN A 32 -14.52 -7.16 23.60
C GLN A 32 -13.70 -8.40 23.97
N VAL A 33 -14.12 -9.09 25.05
CA VAL A 33 -13.51 -10.35 25.48
C VAL A 33 -13.85 -11.44 24.47
N VAL A 34 -12.82 -12.12 23.95
CA VAL A 34 -12.95 -13.19 22.95
C VAL A 34 -11.89 -14.27 23.19
N ASP A 35 -12.21 -15.52 22.86
CA ASP A 35 -11.22 -16.58 22.65
C ASP A 35 -11.17 -16.92 21.16
N LEU A 36 -10.06 -16.58 20.50
CA LEU A 36 -9.87 -16.82 19.07
C LEU A 36 -9.86 -18.31 18.72
N ASN A 37 -9.71 -19.21 19.70
CA ASN A 37 -9.75 -20.66 19.48
C ASN A 37 -11.17 -21.21 19.29
N ASP A 38 -12.22 -20.46 19.67
CA ASP A 38 -13.61 -20.90 19.59
C ASP A 38 -14.00 -21.32 18.15
N SER A 39 -14.60 -22.50 18.02
CA SER A 39 -15.04 -23.04 16.73
C SER A 39 -16.13 -22.21 16.06
N ALA A 40 -16.93 -21.46 16.81
CA ALA A 40 -17.90 -20.52 16.26
C ALA A 40 -17.21 -19.44 15.40
N LEU A 41 -16.00 -19.04 15.76
CA LEU A 41 -15.19 -18.00 15.09
C LEU A 41 -14.29 -18.55 13.97
N LYS A 42 -14.46 -19.82 13.60
CA LYS A 42 -13.69 -20.49 12.55
C LYS A 42 -14.61 -20.89 11.39
N PRO A 43 -14.19 -20.74 10.12
CA PRO A 43 -14.85 -21.43 9.02
C PRO A 43 -14.55 -22.94 9.07
N GLU A 44 -15.35 -23.73 8.35
CA GLU A 44 -15.18 -25.19 8.30
C GLU A 44 -13.79 -25.59 7.79
N GLY A 45 -13.13 -26.50 8.48
CA GLY A 45 -11.77 -26.94 8.14
C GLY A 45 -10.62 -25.98 8.50
N TRP A 46 -10.88 -24.82 9.11
CA TRP A 46 -9.87 -23.79 9.43
C TRP A 46 -8.56 -24.34 10.03
N ASP A 47 -8.67 -25.17 11.07
CA ASP A 47 -7.48 -25.67 11.78
C ASP A 47 -6.57 -26.49 10.86
N GLY A 48 -7.13 -27.18 9.86
CA GLY A 48 -6.42 -27.93 8.82
C GLY A 48 -5.90 -27.10 7.64
N LEU A 49 -6.19 -25.79 7.59
CA LEU A 49 -5.73 -24.92 6.50
C LEU A 49 -4.20 -24.87 6.43
N THR A 50 -3.66 -25.18 5.25
CA THR A 50 -2.22 -25.21 4.91
C THR A 50 -1.81 -24.01 4.06
N MET A 51 -0.52 -23.68 4.07
CA MET A 51 0.12 -22.74 3.16
C MET A 51 0.32 -23.41 1.78
N PRO A 52 -0.26 -22.89 0.67
CA PRO A 52 -0.17 -23.54 -0.65
C PRO A 52 1.23 -23.49 -1.29
N HIS A 53 2.04 -22.45 -1.03
CA HIS A 53 3.40 -22.32 -1.55
C HIS A 53 4.44 -22.43 -0.45
N ALA A 54 5.49 -23.24 -0.65
CA ALA A 54 6.56 -23.41 0.32
C ALA A 54 7.38 -22.11 0.51
N GLN A 55 7.83 -21.85 1.73
CA GLN A 55 8.66 -20.69 2.09
C GLN A 55 9.97 -21.09 2.82
N LYS A 56 10.27 -22.40 2.86
CA LYS A 56 11.29 -22.99 3.74
C LYS A 56 12.73 -22.74 3.30
N THR A 57 13.02 -22.90 2.01
CA THR A 57 14.37 -22.68 1.48
C THR A 57 14.43 -21.37 0.71
N LYS A 58 15.63 -20.80 0.54
CA LYS A 58 15.83 -19.61 -0.29
C LYS A 58 15.34 -19.81 -1.73
N ALA A 59 15.46 -21.03 -2.26
CA ALA A 59 14.95 -21.37 -3.58
C ALA A 59 13.42 -21.37 -3.63
N ASP A 60 12.73 -21.59 -2.50
CA ASP A 60 11.27 -21.51 -2.41
C ASP A 60 10.81 -20.06 -2.26
N LEU A 61 11.46 -19.31 -1.37
CA LEU A 61 11.24 -17.87 -1.23
C LEU A 61 11.46 -17.10 -2.54
N ALA A 62 12.45 -17.47 -3.35
CA ALA A 62 12.67 -16.85 -4.66
C ALA A 62 11.56 -17.12 -5.71
N LYS A 63 10.57 -17.98 -5.41
CA LYS A 63 9.34 -18.18 -6.23
C LYS A 63 8.18 -17.29 -5.77
N MET A 64 8.40 -16.43 -4.78
CA MET A 64 7.41 -15.48 -4.29
C MET A 64 7.16 -14.42 -5.37
N THR A 65 5.90 -14.38 -5.83
CA THR A 65 5.35 -13.46 -6.81
C THR A 65 4.13 -12.83 -6.16
N ILE A 66 4.28 -11.58 -5.73
CA ILE A 66 3.34 -10.86 -4.86
C ILE A 66 2.42 -9.97 -5.70
N HIS A 67 1.12 -10.05 -5.46
CA HIS A 67 0.09 -9.16 -5.99
C HIS A 67 -0.49 -8.33 -4.83
N GLU A 68 -0.03 -7.10 -4.68
CA GLU A 68 -0.47 -6.19 -3.63
C GLU A 68 -1.86 -5.65 -3.91
N SER A 69 -2.80 -5.94 -2.99
CA SER A 69 -4.23 -5.73 -3.17
C SER A 69 -4.86 -4.98 -2.00
N HIS A 70 -5.95 -4.27 -2.27
CA HIS A 70 -6.77 -3.60 -1.25
C HIS A 70 -8.22 -4.08 -1.32
N ILE A 71 -8.88 -4.23 -0.17
CA ILE A 71 -10.20 -4.88 -0.05
C ILE A 71 -11.28 -4.17 -0.89
N ARG A 72 -11.30 -2.82 -0.93
CA ARG A 72 -12.20 -2.07 -1.81
C ARG A 72 -11.78 -2.10 -3.27
N ASP A 73 -10.49 -1.94 -3.57
CA ASP A 73 -9.96 -1.95 -4.95
C ASP A 73 -10.34 -3.24 -5.68
N LEU A 74 -10.37 -4.37 -4.97
CA LEU A 74 -10.79 -5.68 -5.49
C LEU A 74 -12.26 -5.71 -5.91
N SER A 75 -13.17 -5.08 -5.18
CA SER A 75 -14.60 -5.46 -5.23
C SER A 75 -15.63 -4.33 -5.22
N ALA A 76 -15.26 -3.09 -4.92
CA ALA A 76 -16.21 -1.96 -4.87
C ALA A 76 -16.93 -1.73 -6.21
N TRP A 77 -16.22 -1.95 -7.33
CA TRP A 77 -16.73 -1.75 -8.69
C TRP A 77 -17.25 -3.00 -9.39
N ASP A 78 -16.91 -4.20 -8.91
CA ASP A 78 -17.29 -5.44 -9.59
C ASP A 78 -18.77 -5.73 -9.41
N GLN A 79 -19.55 -5.44 -10.46
CA GLN A 79 -21.00 -5.66 -10.46
C GLN A 79 -21.40 -7.14 -10.39
N THR A 80 -20.46 -8.06 -10.64
CA THR A 80 -20.68 -9.51 -10.51
C THR A 80 -20.47 -10.03 -9.09
N VAL A 81 -19.83 -9.25 -8.21
CA VAL A 81 -19.83 -9.51 -6.76
C VAL A 81 -21.20 -9.10 -6.19
N PRO A 82 -21.84 -9.92 -5.33
CA PRO A 82 -23.07 -9.55 -4.63
C PRO A 82 -22.92 -8.22 -3.89
N ALA A 83 -23.93 -7.35 -3.98
CA ALA A 83 -23.82 -5.95 -3.57
C ALA A 83 -23.44 -5.76 -2.09
N GLU A 84 -23.90 -6.67 -1.24
CA GLU A 84 -23.61 -6.73 0.20
C GLU A 84 -22.16 -7.14 0.53
N LEU A 85 -21.42 -7.69 -0.43
CA LEU A 85 -20.03 -8.14 -0.27
C LEU A 85 -19.02 -7.19 -0.92
N ARG A 86 -19.46 -6.13 -1.62
CA ARG A 86 -18.56 -5.18 -2.28
C ARG A 86 -17.83 -4.34 -1.24
N GLY A 87 -16.51 -4.28 -1.37
CA GLY A 87 -15.62 -3.68 -0.37
C GLY A 87 -15.48 -4.49 0.91
N LYS A 88 -15.81 -5.79 0.91
CA LYS A 88 -15.77 -6.67 2.09
C LYS A 88 -14.80 -7.84 1.93
N TYR A 89 -14.32 -8.39 3.05
CA TYR A 89 -13.50 -9.60 3.08
C TYR A 89 -14.13 -10.76 2.31
N LEU A 90 -15.45 -10.92 2.45
CA LEU A 90 -16.21 -12.00 1.84
C LEU A 90 -16.35 -11.90 0.31
N ALA A 91 -15.97 -10.78 -0.33
CA ALA A 91 -15.89 -10.67 -1.79
C ALA A 91 -15.03 -11.79 -2.41
N LEU A 92 -13.96 -12.19 -1.72
CA LEU A 92 -13.05 -13.26 -2.16
C LEU A 92 -13.71 -14.65 -2.20
N THR A 93 -14.91 -14.81 -1.65
CA THR A 93 -15.69 -16.06 -1.70
C THR A 93 -16.64 -16.14 -2.90
N ALA A 94 -16.88 -15.04 -3.62
CA ALA A 94 -17.79 -14.97 -4.76
C ALA A 94 -17.15 -15.58 -6.02
N GLN A 95 -17.08 -16.92 -6.10
CA GLN A 95 -16.39 -17.67 -7.17
C GLN A 95 -16.93 -17.38 -8.59
N GLU A 96 -18.16 -16.92 -8.68
CA GLU A 96 -18.83 -16.48 -9.91
C GLU A 96 -18.43 -15.08 -10.38
N SER A 97 -17.74 -14.30 -9.55
CA SER A 97 -17.33 -12.93 -9.87
C SER A 97 -16.12 -12.85 -10.81
N ASN A 98 -16.06 -11.75 -11.58
CA ASN A 98 -14.95 -11.45 -12.48
C ASN A 98 -13.64 -11.31 -11.69
N MET A 99 -13.64 -10.59 -10.56
CA MET A 99 -12.46 -10.43 -9.71
C MET A 99 -11.91 -11.78 -9.23
N VAL A 100 -12.74 -12.65 -8.65
CA VAL A 100 -12.26 -13.92 -8.09
C VAL A 100 -11.78 -14.87 -9.20
N GLN A 101 -12.44 -14.87 -10.36
CA GLN A 101 -11.98 -15.62 -11.53
C GLN A 101 -10.66 -15.09 -12.09
N HIS A 102 -10.48 -13.78 -12.13
CA HIS A 102 -9.25 -13.12 -12.55
C HIS A 102 -8.08 -13.46 -11.61
N LEU A 103 -8.27 -13.32 -10.29
CA LEU A 103 -7.27 -13.72 -9.29
C LEU A 103 -6.91 -15.22 -9.39
N LYS A 104 -7.91 -16.08 -9.62
CA LYS A 104 -7.70 -17.52 -9.81
C LYS A 104 -6.86 -17.82 -11.05
N GLN A 105 -7.07 -17.06 -12.13
CA GLN A 105 -6.31 -17.20 -13.36
C GLN A 105 -4.89 -16.62 -13.23
N LEU A 106 -4.70 -15.54 -12.45
CA LEU A 106 -3.38 -15.04 -12.06
C LEU A 106 -2.60 -16.07 -11.24
N SER A 107 -3.24 -16.72 -10.27
CA SER A 107 -2.58 -17.76 -9.48
C SER A 107 -2.21 -18.98 -10.33
N ALA A 108 -3.14 -19.44 -11.18
CA ALA A 108 -2.87 -20.50 -12.16
C ALA A 108 -1.74 -20.15 -13.16
N SER A 109 -1.46 -18.86 -13.35
CA SER A 109 -0.38 -18.35 -14.21
C SER A 109 0.94 -18.09 -13.49
N GLY A 110 1.00 -18.25 -12.15
CA GLY A 110 2.23 -18.14 -11.36
C GLY A 110 2.29 -17.00 -10.33
N VAL A 111 1.20 -16.28 -10.08
CA VAL A 111 1.09 -15.43 -8.87
C VAL A 111 0.94 -16.34 -7.65
N THR A 112 1.83 -16.18 -6.66
CA THR A 112 1.90 -17.11 -5.52
C THR A 112 1.43 -16.48 -4.21
N HIS A 113 1.39 -15.16 -4.11
CA HIS A 113 1.04 -14.44 -2.89
C HIS A 113 0.09 -13.26 -3.20
N ILE A 114 -0.92 -13.06 -2.36
CA ILE A 114 -1.55 -11.75 -2.19
C ILE A 114 -0.89 -11.06 -0.99
N GLU A 115 -0.47 -9.81 -1.18
CA GLU A 115 -0.19 -8.90 -0.08
C GLU A 115 -1.43 -8.04 0.13
N LEU A 116 -2.00 -8.07 1.33
CA LEU A 116 -3.10 -7.19 1.70
C LEU A 116 -2.51 -5.90 2.26
N LEU A 117 -2.95 -4.76 1.72
CA LEU A 117 -2.90 -3.47 2.41
C LEU A 117 -3.55 -3.57 3.81
N PRO A 118 -3.35 -2.59 4.71
CA PRO A 118 -3.86 -2.61 6.07
C PRO A 118 -5.29 -3.18 6.24
N VAL A 119 -5.36 -4.32 6.93
CA VAL A 119 -6.59 -5.02 7.33
C VAL A 119 -6.65 -5.27 8.84
N PHE A 120 -5.72 -4.69 9.59
CA PHE A 120 -5.90 -4.43 11.02
C PHE A 120 -6.80 -3.20 11.20
N ASP A 121 -7.42 -3.06 12.37
CA ASP A 121 -8.30 -1.93 12.74
C ASP A 121 -7.63 -0.56 12.52
N LEU A 122 -8.17 0.18 11.55
CA LEU A 122 -7.68 1.48 11.08
C LEU A 122 -8.54 2.63 11.64
N ALA A 123 -7.96 3.81 11.76
CA ALA A 123 -8.60 4.95 12.41
C ALA A 123 -9.53 5.76 11.50
N THR A 124 -9.31 5.69 10.18
CA THR A 124 -9.69 6.71 9.19
C THR A 124 -10.97 6.41 8.40
N VAL A 125 -11.52 5.20 8.49
CA VAL A 125 -12.89 4.89 8.00
C VAL A 125 -13.84 4.80 9.19
N ASN A 126 -15.06 5.34 9.05
CA ASN A 126 -16.07 5.26 10.10
C ASN A 126 -16.89 3.97 9.95
N GLU A 127 -16.73 3.00 10.86
CA GLU A 127 -17.44 1.72 10.75
C GLU A 127 -18.97 1.85 10.94
N PHE A 128 -19.47 2.96 11.51
CA PHE A 128 -20.92 3.20 11.58
C PHE A 128 -21.44 3.57 10.18
N SER A 129 -22.02 2.60 9.46
CA SER A 129 -22.44 2.79 8.06
C SER A 129 -23.40 3.98 7.87
N ASP A 130 -24.24 4.32 8.84
CA ASP A 130 -25.12 5.52 8.82
C ASP A 130 -24.38 6.87 8.88
N LYS A 131 -23.06 6.87 9.07
CA LYS A 131 -22.17 8.05 8.97
C LYS A 131 -21.43 8.12 7.64
N VAL A 132 -21.62 7.13 6.78
CA VAL A 132 -20.85 6.94 5.54
C VAL A 132 -21.74 7.04 4.31
N ALA A 133 -21.22 7.67 3.25
CA ALA A 133 -21.84 7.77 1.94
C ALA A 133 -20.82 7.45 0.83
N ASP A 134 -20.90 6.24 0.29
CA ASP A 134 -20.07 5.80 -0.85
C ASP A 134 -20.60 6.35 -2.19
N ILE A 135 -19.76 6.37 -3.23
CA ILE A 135 -20.12 7.04 -4.49
C ILE A 135 -21.29 6.40 -5.25
N GLN A 136 -21.55 5.11 -5.03
CA GLN A 136 -22.65 4.36 -5.67
C GLN A 136 -24.02 4.66 -5.00
N GLN A 137 -24.05 5.49 -3.94
CA GLN A 137 -25.25 5.86 -3.21
C GLN A 137 -25.82 7.21 -3.68
N PRO A 138 -27.11 7.54 -3.37
CA PRO A 138 -27.72 8.80 -3.76
C PRO A 138 -26.98 10.03 -3.20
N PHE A 139 -26.88 11.10 -4.00
CA PHE A 139 -26.22 12.34 -3.58
C PHE A 139 -26.88 12.99 -2.35
N SER A 140 -28.19 12.79 -2.17
CA SER A 140 -28.92 13.23 -0.97
C SER A 140 -28.33 12.66 0.33
N ARG A 141 -27.93 11.37 0.34
CA ARG A 141 -27.28 10.72 1.49
C ARG A 141 -25.92 11.37 1.80
N LEU A 142 -25.13 11.67 0.78
CA LEU A 142 -23.87 12.40 0.95
C LEU A 142 -24.13 13.77 1.62
N CYS A 143 -25.16 14.50 1.21
CA CYS A 143 -25.55 15.76 1.86
C CYS A 143 -26.20 15.63 3.26
N GLU A 144 -26.58 14.42 3.67
CA GLU A 144 -27.06 14.13 5.03
C GLU A 144 -25.90 13.87 6.00
N VAL A 145 -24.90 13.09 5.57
CA VAL A 145 -23.73 12.74 6.41
C VAL A 145 -22.62 13.79 6.35
N ASN A 146 -22.46 14.49 5.21
CA ASN A 146 -21.36 15.40 4.95
C ASN A 146 -21.83 16.86 4.82
N SER A 147 -21.61 17.62 5.89
CA SER A 147 -21.96 19.06 5.93
C SER A 147 -21.07 19.92 5.05
N ALA A 148 -19.83 19.50 4.76
CA ALA A 148 -18.95 20.22 3.84
C ALA A 148 -19.53 20.20 2.42
N VAL A 149 -19.93 19.02 1.91
CA VAL A 149 -20.65 18.88 0.63
C VAL A 149 -21.92 19.73 0.61
N LYS A 150 -22.76 19.65 1.66
CA LYS A 150 -24.01 20.43 1.76
C LYS A 150 -23.80 21.95 1.77
N SER A 151 -22.61 22.42 2.13
CA SER A 151 -22.22 23.84 2.13
C SER A 151 -21.37 24.27 0.93
N SER A 152 -21.01 23.32 0.05
CA SER A 152 -20.14 23.53 -1.11
C SER A 152 -20.91 24.04 -2.34
N GLU A 153 -20.18 24.33 -3.41
CA GLU A 153 -20.77 24.60 -4.73
C GLU A 153 -21.61 23.43 -5.29
N PHE A 154 -21.33 22.20 -4.84
CA PHE A 154 -22.08 20.99 -5.24
C PHE A 154 -23.40 20.80 -4.48
N ALA A 155 -23.75 21.69 -3.54
CA ALA A 155 -25.00 21.61 -2.77
C ALA A 155 -26.28 21.59 -3.65
N GLY A 156 -26.21 22.09 -4.89
CA GLY A 156 -27.29 21.99 -5.86
C GLY A 156 -27.69 20.55 -6.25
N TYR A 157 -26.82 19.56 -6.01
CA TYR A 157 -27.10 18.15 -6.26
C TYR A 157 -27.79 17.43 -5.07
N CYS A 158 -27.91 18.06 -3.90
CA CYS A 158 -28.49 17.41 -2.71
C CYS A 158 -29.93 16.92 -2.89
N ASP A 159 -30.75 17.66 -3.64
CA ASP A 159 -32.13 17.29 -3.96
C ASP A 159 -32.27 16.64 -5.36
N SER A 160 -31.14 16.22 -5.97
CA SER A 160 -31.15 15.51 -7.26
C SER A 160 -31.51 14.03 -7.09
N GLY A 161 -31.97 13.41 -8.18
CA GLY A 161 -32.23 11.97 -8.23
C GLY A 161 -30.99 11.12 -8.53
N SER A 162 -29.79 11.72 -8.58
CA SER A 162 -28.56 11.07 -9.03
C SER A 162 -27.79 10.39 -7.91
N THR A 163 -26.97 9.39 -8.25
CA THR A 163 -25.87 8.94 -7.38
C THR A 163 -24.68 9.90 -7.45
N VAL A 164 -23.73 9.77 -6.52
CA VAL A 164 -22.52 10.60 -6.52
C VAL A 164 -21.60 10.23 -7.71
N GLU A 165 -21.50 8.95 -8.07
CA GLU A 165 -20.74 8.49 -9.25
C GLU A 165 -21.34 9.01 -10.58
N GLU A 166 -22.67 9.15 -10.68
CA GLU A 166 -23.33 9.77 -11.83
C GLU A 166 -22.97 11.25 -11.94
N VAL A 167 -22.94 11.98 -10.82
CA VAL A 167 -22.51 13.38 -10.78
C VAL A 167 -21.02 13.50 -11.15
N LEU A 168 -20.13 12.71 -10.55
CA LEU A 168 -18.71 12.66 -10.91
C LEU A 168 -18.52 12.37 -12.41
N THR A 169 -19.30 11.44 -12.97
CA THR A 169 -19.28 11.10 -14.41
C THR A 169 -19.71 12.28 -15.29
N GLN A 170 -20.75 13.04 -14.90
CA GLN A 170 -21.15 14.26 -15.60
C GLN A 170 -20.06 15.35 -15.51
N LEU A 171 -19.40 15.48 -14.37
CA LEU A 171 -18.33 16.45 -14.16
C LEU A 171 -17.10 16.18 -15.07
N LYS A 172 -16.82 14.93 -15.46
CA LYS A 172 -15.70 14.60 -16.39
C LYS A 172 -15.69 15.44 -17.67
N GLN A 173 -16.86 15.78 -18.22
CA GLN A 173 -16.96 16.45 -19.53
C GLN A 173 -16.35 17.86 -19.56
N ASN A 174 -16.35 18.56 -18.42
CA ASN A 174 -15.81 19.92 -18.29
C ASN A 174 -14.69 19.99 -17.23
N ASP A 175 -14.11 18.84 -16.88
CA ASP A 175 -12.96 18.73 -16.00
C ASP A 175 -11.66 19.01 -16.77
N SER A 176 -10.79 19.84 -16.20
CA SER A 176 -9.51 20.20 -16.80
C SER A 176 -8.57 20.80 -15.76
N LYS A 177 -7.31 21.06 -16.13
CA LYS A 177 -6.36 21.76 -15.25
C LYS A 177 -6.85 23.12 -14.73
N ASP A 178 -7.70 23.80 -15.51
CA ASP A 178 -8.22 25.14 -15.21
C ASP A 178 -9.61 25.07 -14.52
N ASN A 179 -10.24 23.87 -14.50
CA ASN A 179 -11.48 23.57 -13.78
C ASN A 179 -11.47 22.10 -13.27
N PRO A 180 -10.72 21.78 -12.19
CA PRO A 180 -10.54 20.42 -11.70
C PRO A 180 -11.71 20.00 -10.80
N GLN A 181 -12.93 20.02 -11.33
CA GLN A 181 -14.18 19.85 -10.59
C GLN A 181 -14.43 18.42 -10.09
N VAL A 182 -13.90 17.38 -10.76
CA VAL A 182 -14.04 15.97 -10.33
C VAL A 182 -13.33 15.76 -9.00
N GLN A 183 -12.05 16.13 -8.90
CA GLN A 183 -11.32 16.03 -7.62
C GLN A 183 -11.85 16.99 -6.56
N ALA A 184 -12.46 18.12 -6.94
CA ALA A 184 -13.05 19.04 -5.98
C ALA A 184 -14.23 18.41 -5.24
N LEU A 185 -15.13 17.72 -5.96
CA LEU A 185 -16.19 16.92 -5.33
C LEU A 185 -15.60 15.71 -4.58
N ASN A 186 -14.70 14.95 -5.20
CA ASN A 186 -14.15 13.72 -4.60
C ASN A 186 -13.37 13.97 -3.29
N THR A 187 -12.68 15.12 -3.16
CA THR A 187 -11.99 15.53 -1.92
C THR A 187 -12.98 15.84 -0.78
N LEU A 188 -14.24 16.19 -1.11
CA LEU A 188 -15.29 16.32 -0.10
C LEU A 188 -15.90 14.96 0.24
N VAL A 189 -16.07 14.08 -0.75
CA VAL A 189 -16.58 12.70 -0.57
C VAL A 189 -15.70 11.88 0.39
N ALA A 190 -14.39 11.89 0.17
CA ALA A 190 -13.40 11.13 0.94
C ALA A 190 -13.47 11.34 2.48
N GLN A 191 -13.95 12.50 2.93
CA GLN A 191 -14.16 12.80 4.36
C GLN A 191 -15.19 11.88 5.05
N THR A 192 -16.02 11.19 4.27
CA THR A 192 -17.20 10.42 4.73
C THR A 192 -17.52 9.21 3.86
N ASP A 193 -16.60 8.73 3.01
CA ASP A 193 -16.76 7.48 2.29
C ASP A 193 -16.11 6.31 3.05
N SER A 194 -16.17 5.09 2.50
CA SER A 194 -15.57 3.90 3.10
C SER A 194 -14.10 3.67 2.70
N TYR A 195 -13.43 4.62 2.06
CA TYR A 195 -12.14 4.40 1.40
C TYR A 195 -10.98 5.05 2.16
N ASN A 196 -10.09 4.21 2.67
CA ASN A 196 -8.72 4.62 2.98
C ASN A 196 -7.77 3.45 2.68
N TRP A 197 -6.47 3.71 2.46
CA TRP A 197 -5.47 2.64 2.47
C TRP A 197 -5.25 2.05 3.87
N GLY A 198 -5.53 2.79 4.94
CA GLY A 198 -5.47 2.29 6.32
C GLY A 198 -4.11 2.30 6.99
N TYR A 199 -3.16 3.10 6.51
CA TYR A 199 -1.88 3.36 7.18
C TYR A 199 -2.05 4.27 8.41
N ASP A 200 -3.09 4.00 9.21
CA ASP A 200 -3.57 4.83 10.31
C ASP A 200 -3.94 3.93 11.51
N PRO A 201 -2.99 3.31 12.22
CA PRO A 201 -3.29 2.23 13.15
C PRO A 201 -4.07 2.70 14.38
N PHE A 202 -5.18 2.02 14.66
CA PHE A 202 -5.96 2.19 15.89
C PHE A 202 -5.78 0.98 16.83
N HIS A 203 -6.03 -0.26 16.37
CA HIS A 203 -5.68 -1.49 17.11
C HIS A 203 -4.96 -2.53 16.23
N TYR A 204 -3.68 -2.78 16.54
CA TYR A 204 -2.81 -3.65 15.72
C TYR A 204 -3.21 -5.13 15.58
N THR A 205 -4.15 -5.64 16.39
CA THR A 205 -4.41 -7.10 16.49
C THR A 205 -5.89 -7.48 16.39
N VAL A 206 -6.71 -6.63 15.76
CA VAL A 206 -8.11 -6.90 15.42
C VAL A 206 -8.30 -6.63 13.92
N PRO A 207 -9.07 -7.45 13.19
CA PRO A 207 -9.46 -7.11 11.83
C PRO A 207 -10.23 -5.79 11.74
N GLU A 208 -9.99 -5.02 10.68
CA GLU A 208 -10.79 -3.83 10.34
C GLU A 208 -12.27 -4.19 10.16
N GLY A 209 -13.19 -3.39 10.72
CA GLY A 209 -14.61 -3.70 10.75
C GLY A 209 -15.41 -3.13 9.58
N SER A 210 -14.98 -2.04 8.95
CA SER A 210 -15.65 -1.51 7.75
C SER A 210 -15.59 -2.49 6.56
N TYR A 211 -14.60 -3.39 6.55
CA TYR A 211 -14.48 -4.51 5.60
C TYR A 211 -15.30 -5.77 5.99
N ALA A 212 -15.94 -5.81 7.16
CA ALA A 212 -16.88 -6.87 7.54
C ALA A 212 -18.32 -6.53 7.15
N THR A 213 -19.19 -7.52 6.99
CA THR A 213 -20.63 -7.30 6.76
C THR A 213 -21.33 -6.81 8.03
N ASP A 214 -20.88 -7.28 9.19
CA ASP A 214 -21.27 -6.79 10.52
C ASP A 214 -20.01 -6.36 11.30
N PRO A 215 -19.82 -5.05 11.58
CA PRO A 215 -18.70 -4.59 12.39
C PRO A 215 -18.89 -4.84 13.90
N GLU A 216 -20.08 -5.20 14.39
CA GLU A 216 -20.33 -5.27 15.83
C GLU A 216 -19.78 -6.57 16.45
N GLY A 217 -18.62 -6.48 17.10
CA GLY A 217 -18.05 -7.58 17.85
C GLY A 217 -17.36 -8.63 16.97
N THR A 218 -17.57 -9.90 17.29
CA THR A 218 -16.74 -11.01 16.79
C THR A 218 -17.02 -11.43 15.34
N ALA A 219 -18.03 -10.89 14.66
CA ALA A 219 -18.41 -11.33 13.30
C ALA A 219 -17.23 -11.18 12.31
N ARG A 220 -16.57 -10.01 12.33
CA ARG A 220 -15.38 -9.70 11.51
C ARG A 220 -14.26 -10.74 11.59
N ILE A 221 -14.08 -11.42 12.73
CA ILE A 221 -13.04 -12.44 12.94
C ILE A 221 -13.28 -13.66 12.04
N LYS A 222 -14.53 -14.12 11.94
CA LYS A 222 -14.88 -15.27 11.11
C LYS A 222 -14.83 -14.92 9.63
N GLU A 223 -15.31 -13.73 9.26
CA GLU A 223 -15.26 -13.26 7.87
C GLU A 223 -13.82 -13.14 7.36
N PHE A 224 -12.93 -12.52 8.16
CA PHE A 224 -11.51 -12.44 7.85
C PHE A 224 -10.89 -13.84 7.65
N ARG A 225 -11.12 -14.77 8.58
CA ARG A 225 -10.63 -16.16 8.44
C ARG A 225 -11.21 -16.85 7.21
N THR A 226 -12.46 -16.57 6.84
CA THR A 226 -13.09 -17.11 5.62
C THR A 226 -12.41 -16.59 4.36
N MET A 227 -12.06 -15.30 4.32
CA MET A 227 -11.24 -14.71 3.24
C MET A 227 -9.85 -15.37 3.16
N ILE A 228 -9.13 -15.50 4.28
CA ILE A 228 -7.81 -16.15 4.30
C ILE A 228 -7.91 -17.61 3.81
N GLN A 229 -8.96 -18.34 4.20
CA GLN A 229 -9.21 -19.68 3.68
C GLN A 229 -9.48 -19.68 2.17
N ALA A 230 -10.33 -18.80 1.65
CA ALA A 230 -10.61 -18.70 0.22
C ALA A 230 -9.34 -18.42 -0.60
N ILE A 231 -8.50 -17.47 -0.15
CA ILE A 231 -7.24 -17.15 -0.84
C ILE A 231 -6.28 -18.35 -0.84
N LYS A 232 -6.11 -19.02 0.30
CA LYS A 232 -5.13 -20.12 0.44
C LYS A 232 -5.58 -21.45 -0.13
N GLN A 233 -6.88 -21.75 -0.05
CA GLN A 233 -7.45 -23.06 -0.40
C GLN A 233 -8.10 -23.08 -1.79
N ASP A 234 -8.83 -22.02 -2.17
CA ASP A 234 -9.67 -22.02 -3.37
C ASP A 234 -9.06 -21.22 -4.55
N LEU A 235 -8.27 -20.18 -4.24
CA LEU A 235 -7.41 -19.47 -5.19
C LEU A 235 -6.00 -20.07 -5.26
N GLY A 236 -5.48 -20.59 -4.16
CA GLY A 236 -4.17 -21.25 -4.10
C GLY A 236 -2.98 -20.29 -3.94
N MET A 237 -3.16 -19.16 -3.24
CA MET A 237 -2.11 -18.18 -2.95
C MET A 237 -1.82 -18.09 -1.45
N ASN A 238 -0.56 -17.87 -1.08
CA ASN A 238 -0.19 -17.48 0.29
C ASN A 238 -0.71 -16.06 0.60
N VAL A 239 -0.84 -15.71 1.88
CA VAL A 239 -1.24 -14.35 2.29
C VAL A 239 -0.14 -13.66 3.08
N ILE A 240 0.28 -12.50 2.58
CA ILE A 240 1.10 -11.52 3.27
C ILE A 240 0.18 -10.44 3.83
N MET A 241 0.43 -9.99 5.05
CA MET A 241 -0.26 -8.84 5.65
C MET A 241 0.70 -7.67 5.81
N ASP A 242 0.29 -6.50 5.36
CA ASP A 242 1.02 -5.27 5.63
C ASP A 242 0.81 -4.81 7.08
N VAL A 243 1.89 -4.40 7.75
CA VAL A 243 1.87 -4.04 9.18
C VAL A 243 2.60 -2.72 9.46
N VAL A 244 1.89 -1.83 10.13
CA VAL A 244 2.26 -0.42 10.29
C VAL A 244 2.66 -0.13 11.74
N TYR A 245 3.65 -0.86 12.26
CA TYR A 245 4.09 -0.72 13.65
C TYR A 245 5.00 0.50 13.89
N ASN A 246 5.32 1.30 12.86
CA ASN A 246 6.26 2.41 12.97
C ASN A 246 5.65 3.68 13.60
N HIS A 247 4.32 3.80 13.61
CA HIS A 247 3.58 4.91 14.24
C HIS A 247 2.22 4.46 14.79
N THR A 248 1.55 5.34 15.53
CA THR A 248 0.10 5.27 15.81
C THR A 248 -0.61 6.41 15.08
N ASN A 249 -1.92 6.28 14.82
CA ASN A 249 -2.69 7.38 14.21
C ASN A 249 -2.60 8.67 15.05
N ALA A 250 -2.74 8.57 16.37
CA ALA A 250 -2.64 9.70 17.28
C ALA A 250 -1.92 9.38 18.60
N ALA A 251 -1.58 10.45 19.32
CA ALA A 251 -0.98 10.45 20.65
C ALA A 251 -1.62 11.52 21.55
N GLY A 252 -1.16 11.64 22.80
CA GLY A 252 -1.66 12.63 23.74
C GLY A 252 -2.95 12.23 24.46
N PRO A 253 -3.44 13.07 25.39
CA PRO A 253 -4.53 12.72 26.30
C PRO A 253 -5.94 12.90 25.68
N THR A 254 -6.04 13.58 24.54
CA THR A 254 -7.32 14.13 24.05
C THR A 254 -7.90 13.35 22.85
N ASP A 255 -7.06 12.94 21.89
CA ASP A 255 -7.54 12.41 20.61
C ASP A 255 -8.34 11.11 20.79
N ARG A 256 -9.38 10.87 19.98
CA ARG A 256 -10.18 9.63 20.00
C ARG A 256 -9.28 8.40 19.91
N THR A 257 -8.32 8.43 18.98
CA THR A 257 -7.54 7.28 18.52
C THR A 257 -6.20 7.11 19.23
N SER A 258 -5.86 8.03 20.15
CA SER A 258 -4.75 7.84 21.08
C SER A 258 -5.11 6.77 22.11
N VAL A 259 -4.61 5.54 21.91
CA VAL A 259 -4.74 4.39 22.82
C VAL A 259 -3.50 4.28 23.71
N LEU A 260 -2.35 3.96 23.10
CA LEU A 260 -1.11 3.64 23.81
C LEU A 260 -0.61 4.79 24.68
N ASP A 261 -0.60 6.02 24.16
CA ASP A 261 -0.10 7.21 24.86
C ASP A 261 -1.08 7.70 25.95
N LYS A 262 -2.37 7.32 25.91
CA LYS A 262 -3.28 7.50 27.06
C LYS A 262 -3.01 6.50 28.18
N ILE A 263 -2.54 5.29 27.88
CA ILE A 263 -2.37 4.24 28.90
C ILE A 263 -1.01 4.35 29.59
N VAL A 264 0.06 4.53 28.82
CA VAL A 264 1.41 4.82 29.35
C VAL A 264 1.99 6.04 28.60
N PRO A 265 1.62 7.26 29.04
CA PRO A 265 2.07 8.49 28.40
C PRO A 265 3.57 8.60 28.26
N TRP A 266 4.03 9.07 27.10
CA TRP A 266 5.43 9.28 26.75
C TRP A 266 6.31 8.00 26.76
N TYR A 267 5.70 6.82 26.71
CA TYR A 267 6.44 5.54 26.60
C TYR A 267 6.39 4.93 25.21
N TYR A 268 5.21 4.82 24.59
CA TYR A 268 5.07 4.11 23.32
C TYR A 268 5.51 4.93 22.11
N GLN A 269 5.57 6.25 22.25
CA GLN A 269 5.89 7.19 21.20
C GLN A 269 7.37 7.59 21.27
N ARG A 270 7.97 7.85 20.11
CA ARG A 270 9.28 8.48 20.02
C ARG A 270 9.14 9.98 20.23
N LEU A 271 10.02 10.55 21.06
CA LEU A 271 9.93 11.94 21.49
C LEU A 271 11.22 12.70 21.17
N ASN A 272 11.06 13.98 20.83
CA ASN A 272 12.18 14.92 20.78
C ASN A 272 12.81 15.07 22.17
N GLU A 273 14.15 14.98 22.22
CA GLU A 273 14.95 14.91 23.45
C GLU A 273 14.89 16.19 24.30
N THR A 274 14.52 17.33 23.69
CA THR A 274 14.47 18.63 24.34
C THR A 274 13.05 19.03 24.74
N THR A 275 12.06 18.83 23.86
CA THR A 275 10.70 19.31 24.09
C THR A 275 9.76 18.26 24.70
N GLY A 276 10.07 16.96 24.58
CA GLY A 276 9.12 15.88 24.87
C GLY A 276 7.93 15.84 23.90
N SER A 277 8.00 16.56 22.78
CA SER A 277 7.01 16.45 21.70
C SER A 277 7.15 15.08 21.04
N VAL A 278 6.02 14.44 20.73
CA VAL A 278 5.99 13.26 19.86
C VAL A 278 6.55 13.64 18.48
N GLU A 279 7.42 12.79 17.95
CA GLU A 279 7.99 12.94 16.60
C GLU A 279 6.94 12.56 15.54
N SER A 280 7.10 13.11 14.33
CA SER A 280 6.14 12.94 13.23
C SER A 280 6.88 12.81 11.88
N ALA A 281 7.97 12.06 11.87
CA ALA A 281 8.81 11.85 10.70
C ALA A 281 8.29 10.73 9.79
N THR A 282 7.43 9.85 10.30
CA THR A 282 6.69 8.84 9.52
C THR A 282 5.59 9.51 8.68
N CYS A 283 4.61 10.08 9.37
CA CYS A 283 3.46 10.85 8.86
C CYS A 283 2.61 11.36 10.04
N CYS A 284 2.39 10.47 11.02
CA CYS A 284 1.45 10.63 12.13
C CYS A 284 2.20 10.76 13.47
N SER A 285 1.97 9.86 14.43
CA SER A 285 2.63 9.88 15.75
C SER A 285 3.69 8.78 15.84
N ASP A 286 4.95 9.13 15.64
CA ASP A 286 6.06 8.16 15.58
C ASP A 286 6.13 7.29 16.85
N SER A 287 6.23 5.98 16.66
CA SER A 287 6.34 5.01 17.76
C SER A 287 7.80 4.76 18.15
N ALA A 288 8.02 4.12 19.31
CA ALA A 288 9.33 3.76 19.84
C ALA A 288 9.55 2.22 19.93
N PRO A 289 9.75 1.49 18.83
CA PRO A 289 10.09 0.05 18.81
C PRO A 289 11.39 -0.31 19.52
N GLU A 290 12.27 0.66 19.82
CA GLU A 290 13.39 0.53 20.75
C GLU A 290 12.94 0.26 22.20
N HIS A 291 11.72 0.64 22.58
CA HIS A 291 11.19 0.44 23.92
C HIS A 291 10.63 -0.97 24.11
N ARG A 292 11.13 -1.66 25.14
CA ARG A 292 10.94 -3.11 25.37
C ARG A 292 9.49 -3.58 25.37
N MET A 293 8.55 -2.80 25.90
CA MET A 293 7.14 -3.21 25.94
C MET A 293 6.41 -2.99 24.62
N PHE A 294 6.85 -2.04 23.78
CA PHE A 294 6.35 -1.93 22.40
C PHE A 294 6.96 -3.01 21.50
N ALA A 295 8.27 -3.27 21.62
CA ALA A 295 8.92 -4.43 21.00
C ALA A 295 8.28 -5.78 21.38
N LYS A 296 7.68 -5.88 22.58
CA LYS A 296 6.86 -7.01 22.99
C LYS A 296 5.49 -6.97 22.29
N LEU A 297 4.76 -5.87 22.37
CA LEU A 297 3.45 -5.71 21.72
C LEU A 297 3.48 -6.09 20.23
N ILE A 298 4.47 -5.60 19.48
CA ILE A 298 4.67 -5.93 18.06
C ILE A 298 4.76 -7.46 17.87
N ALA A 299 5.58 -8.15 18.66
CA ALA A 299 5.80 -9.57 18.49
C ALA A 299 4.65 -10.45 19.04
N ASP A 300 3.94 -9.98 20.06
CA ASP A 300 2.73 -10.62 20.56
C ASP A 300 1.58 -10.49 19.54
N SER A 301 1.43 -9.32 18.91
CA SER A 301 0.46 -9.07 17.84
C SER A 301 0.75 -9.95 16.62
N LEU A 302 1.99 -9.96 16.12
CA LEU A 302 2.43 -10.84 15.04
C LEU A 302 2.22 -12.33 15.35
N ALA A 303 2.31 -12.75 16.62
CA ALA A 303 2.05 -14.13 17.03
C ALA A 303 0.58 -14.53 16.85
N VAL A 304 -0.35 -13.62 17.14
CA VAL A 304 -1.80 -13.82 16.90
C VAL A 304 -2.09 -13.86 15.41
N TRP A 305 -1.57 -12.92 14.62
CA TRP A 305 -1.73 -12.94 13.15
C TRP A 305 -1.17 -14.23 12.51
N THR A 306 -0.05 -14.73 13.02
CA THR A 306 0.56 -15.99 12.55
C THR A 306 -0.26 -17.22 12.97
N THR A 307 -0.74 -17.28 14.22
CA THR A 307 -1.34 -18.49 14.80
C THR A 307 -2.84 -18.56 14.57
N ASP A 308 -3.55 -17.50 14.96
CA ASP A 308 -5.01 -17.43 14.97
C ASP A 308 -5.58 -17.05 13.60
N TYR A 309 -4.82 -16.33 12.79
CA TYR A 309 -5.21 -15.87 11.45
C TYR A 309 -4.40 -16.48 10.30
N LYS A 310 -3.41 -17.35 10.60
CA LYS A 310 -2.64 -18.14 9.62
C LYS A 310 -2.02 -17.32 8.48
N ILE A 311 -1.52 -16.11 8.78
CA ILE A 311 -0.75 -15.28 7.84
C ILE A 311 0.62 -15.93 7.55
N ASP A 312 1.06 -15.89 6.27
CA ASP A 312 2.28 -16.56 5.79
C ASP A 312 3.53 -15.64 5.78
N GLY A 313 3.32 -14.32 5.74
CA GLY A 313 4.40 -13.35 5.83
C GLY A 313 3.92 -11.94 6.16
N PHE A 314 4.86 -11.05 6.46
CA PHE A 314 4.57 -9.67 6.87
C PHE A 314 5.46 -8.68 6.12
N ARG A 315 4.85 -7.66 5.50
CA ARG A 315 5.53 -6.44 5.06
C ARG A 315 5.50 -5.43 6.20
N PHE A 316 6.65 -4.96 6.62
CA PHE A 316 6.78 -3.86 7.58
C PHE A 316 6.82 -2.53 6.84
N ASP A 317 5.77 -1.75 6.99
CA ASP A 317 5.72 -0.35 6.57
C ASP A 317 6.79 0.46 7.32
N LEU A 318 7.45 1.37 6.60
CA LEU A 318 8.58 2.19 7.06
C LEU A 318 9.54 1.46 8.03
N MET A 319 9.94 0.23 7.71
CA MET A 319 10.79 -0.64 8.55
C MET A 319 12.10 0.04 9.02
N GLY A 320 12.57 1.06 8.33
CA GLY A 320 13.64 1.95 8.80
C GLY A 320 13.41 2.62 10.16
N TYR A 321 12.19 2.75 10.68
CA TYR A 321 11.95 3.31 12.01
C TYR A 321 12.05 2.28 13.15
N HIS A 322 12.32 1.02 12.82
CA HIS A 322 12.55 -0.06 13.78
C HIS A 322 14.04 -0.33 13.98
N PRO A 323 14.50 -0.67 15.21
CA PRO A 323 15.83 -1.24 15.40
C PRO A 323 15.94 -2.61 14.75
N LYS A 324 17.05 -2.89 14.06
CA LYS A 324 17.36 -4.20 13.48
C LYS A 324 17.25 -5.34 14.50
N ALA A 325 17.75 -5.13 15.71
CA ALA A 325 17.67 -6.09 16.79
C ALA A 325 16.22 -6.41 17.20
N GLN A 326 15.29 -5.46 17.07
CA GLN A 326 13.87 -5.67 17.37
C GLN A 326 13.19 -6.49 16.27
N ILE A 327 13.41 -6.18 14.98
CA ILE A 327 12.89 -6.97 13.86
C ILE A 327 13.41 -8.41 13.90
N LEU A 328 14.71 -8.62 14.10
CA LEU A 328 15.30 -9.96 14.22
C LEU A 328 14.73 -10.72 15.44
N SER A 329 14.58 -10.06 16.59
CA SER A 329 13.99 -10.68 17.79
C SER A 329 12.49 -11.02 17.62
N ALA A 330 11.76 -10.23 16.84
CA ALA A 330 10.39 -10.56 16.46
C ALA A 330 10.37 -11.79 15.54
N TRP A 331 11.18 -11.80 14.47
CA TRP A 331 11.29 -12.93 13.55
C TRP A 331 11.72 -14.23 14.23
N GLU A 332 12.63 -14.18 15.21
CA GLU A 332 12.98 -15.32 16.08
C GLU A 332 11.78 -15.85 16.88
N ARG A 333 10.94 -14.96 17.45
CA ARG A 333 9.72 -15.38 18.15
C ARG A 333 8.70 -16.00 17.21
N ILE A 334 8.46 -15.40 16.04
CA ILE A 334 7.44 -15.92 15.10
C ILE A 334 7.89 -17.22 14.43
N LYS A 335 9.20 -17.42 14.18
CA LYS A 335 9.73 -18.72 13.71
C LYS A 335 9.52 -19.89 14.67
N ALA A 336 9.30 -19.62 15.96
CA ALA A 336 8.93 -20.68 16.91
C ALA A 336 7.46 -21.13 16.75
N LEU A 337 6.63 -20.34 16.06
CA LEU A 337 5.21 -20.62 15.79
C LEU A 337 5.02 -21.12 14.35
N ASN A 338 5.59 -20.42 13.36
CA ASN A 338 5.67 -20.83 11.97
C ASN A 338 7.14 -20.75 11.49
N PRO A 339 7.85 -21.87 11.34
CA PRO A 339 9.28 -21.88 11.02
C PRO A 339 9.61 -21.33 9.62
N ASP A 340 8.63 -21.30 8.72
CA ASP A 340 8.78 -20.88 7.33
C ASP A 340 8.19 -19.46 7.09
N ILE A 341 7.94 -18.67 8.16
CA ILE A 341 7.42 -17.29 8.08
C ILE A 341 8.42 -16.34 7.41
N TYR A 342 7.91 -15.47 6.52
CA TYR A 342 8.70 -14.50 5.77
C TYR A 342 8.50 -13.05 6.27
N PHE A 343 9.60 -12.32 6.50
CA PHE A 343 9.60 -10.94 7.00
C PHE A 343 10.39 -10.06 6.03
N PHE A 344 9.77 -8.98 5.56
CA PHE A 344 10.40 -8.00 4.67
C PHE A 344 9.79 -6.63 4.92
N GLY A 345 10.34 -5.58 4.33
CA GLY A 345 9.76 -4.26 4.51
C GLY A 345 10.59 -3.12 3.97
N GLU A 346 10.12 -1.93 4.29
CA GLU A 346 10.62 -0.67 3.77
C GLU A 346 11.90 -0.22 4.46
N GLY A 347 13.02 -0.81 4.03
CA GLY A 347 14.35 -0.53 4.55
C GLY A 347 14.93 0.80 4.07
N TRP A 348 14.15 1.88 4.05
CA TRP A 348 14.63 3.25 3.78
C TRP A 348 15.54 3.75 4.90
N ASP A 349 16.22 4.87 4.68
CA ASP A 349 16.88 5.59 5.78
C ASP A 349 15.84 6.45 6.50
N SER A 350 15.69 6.26 7.81
CA SER A 350 14.77 6.96 8.70
C SER A 350 15.42 8.11 9.48
N ASN A 351 16.73 8.32 9.29
CA ASN A 351 17.53 9.25 10.09
C ASN A 351 17.56 8.91 11.61
N GLN A 352 17.30 7.66 11.99
CA GLN A 352 17.37 7.18 13.39
C GLN A 352 18.70 6.49 13.76
N SER A 353 19.72 6.59 12.89
CA SER A 353 21.02 5.91 13.03
C SER A 353 21.86 6.38 14.23
N ASP A 354 21.53 7.54 14.79
CA ASP A 354 22.10 8.08 16.01
C ASP A 354 21.55 7.40 17.28
N ARG A 355 20.32 6.89 17.22
CA ARG A 355 19.63 6.22 18.34
C ARG A 355 19.88 4.72 18.37
N PHE A 356 19.87 4.06 17.21
CA PHE A 356 20.06 2.60 17.10
C PHE A 356 20.59 2.16 15.74
N GLU A 357 21.12 0.94 15.64
CA GLU A 357 21.28 0.28 14.34
C GLU A 357 19.89 0.05 13.75
N ILE A 358 19.51 0.91 12.79
CA ILE A 358 18.25 0.82 12.05
C ILE A 358 18.07 -0.60 11.49
N GLY A 359 16.83 -1.04 11.29
CA GLY A 359 16.37 -2.17 10.47
C GLY A 359 16.93 -2.26 9.04
N LEU A 360 17.92 -1.44 8.70
CA LEU A 360 19.00 -1.68 7.74
C LEU A 360 19.81 -2.94 8.12
N ALA A 361 19.15 -4.10 8.21
CA ALA A 361 19.89 -5.32 8.44
C ALA A 361 20.83 -5.59 7.24
N ASN A 362 22.11 -5.73 7.55
CA ASN A 362 22.87 -6.81 6.92
C ASN A 362 22.04 -8.08 7.09
N GLN A 363 21.57 -8.65 5.97
CA GLN A 363 20.85 -9.92 5.86
C GLN A 363 19.33 -9.95 6.14
N SER A 364 18.57 -8.85 5.98
CA SER A 364 17.09 -8.95 5.83
C SER A 364 16.50 -8.07 4.72
N GLN A 365 16.15 -8.72 3.62
CA GLN A 365 14.89 -8.59 2.86
C GLN A 365 14.31 -7.17 2.76
N ARG A 366 14.86 -6.38 1.83
CA ARG A 366 14.53 -4.95 1.64
C ARG A 366 13.61 -4.74 0.44
N HIS A 367 12.50 -4.03 0.64
CA HIS A 367 11.94 -3.17 -0.41
C HIS A 367 12.83 -1.93 -0.54
N ARG A 368 13.31 -1.65 -1.74
CA ARG A 368 13.89 -0.36 -2.12
C ARG A 368 13.59 -0.05 -3.59
N ASP A 369 13.37 1.23 -3.90
CA ASP A 369 13.16 1.78 -5.26
C ASP A 369 14.36 1.58 -6.21
N ARG A 370 15.41 0.91 -5.76
CA ARG A 370 16.62 0.58 -6.52
C ARG A 370 16.33 -0.29 -7.74
N ALA A 371 15.25 -1.07 -7.71
CA ALA A 371 14.72 -1.76 -8.89
C ALA A 371 13.80 -0.83 -9.72
N ARG A 372 12.75 -0.26 -9.11
CA ARG A 372 11.77 0.62 -9.78
C ARG A 372 12.41 1.77 -10.56
N SER A 373 13.40 2.42 -9.95
CA SER A 373 14.05 3.62 -10.48
C SER A 373 14.73 3.40 -11.83
N PRO A 374 15.76 2.56 -12.01
CA PRO A 374 16.41 2.39 -13.33
C PRO A 374 15.44 1.95 -14.44
N ILE A 375 14.43 1.14 -14.12
CA ILE A 375 13.47 0.61 -15.09
C ILE A 375 12.46 1.68 -15.53
N VAL A 376 11.92 2.47 -14.60
CA VAL A 376 10.79 3.41 -14.83
C VAL A 376 11.20 4.90 -14.72
N CYS A 377 12.14 5.28 -13.84
CA CYS A 377 12.33 6.65 -13.34
C CYS A 377 13.76 7.23 -13.33
N ALA A 378 14.80 6.46 -13.65
CA ALA A 378 16.22 6.70 -13.37
C ALA A 378 16.58 6.94 -11.88
N THR A 379 16.18 8.10 -11.35
CA THR A 379 16.25 8.51 -9.94
C THR A 379 14.88 8.25 -9.31
N PRO A 380 14.73 7.84 -8.04
CA PRO A 380 13.40 7.71 -7.44
C PRO A 380 12.60 8.99 -7.63
N CYS A 381 11.45 8.89 -8.29
CA CYS A 381 10.56 10.02 -8.48
C CYS A 381 9.90 10.47 -7.15
N ALA A 382 10.03 9.66 -6.10
CA ALA A 382 9.99 10.07 -4.70
C ALA A 382 11.21 9.51 -3.95
N VAL A 383 11.97 10.35 -3.25
CA VAL A 383 12.98 9.91 -2.26
C VAL A 383 12.48 10.36 -0.90
N ALA A 384 12.24 9.41 0.03
CA ALA A 384 12.03 9.64 1.46
C ALA A 384 11.27 10.95 1.81
N GLY A 385 9.97 10.97 1.52
CA GLY A 385 9.10 12.10 1.87
C GLY A 385 9.35 13.41 1.11
N ARG A 386 10.16 13.42 0.04
CA ARG A 386 10.38 14.59 -0.81
C ARG A 386 9.96 14.33 -2.27
N SER A 387 9.01 15.13 -2.73
CA SER A 387 8.47 15.12 -4.08
C SER A 387 9.46 15.72 -5.09
N ILE A 388 9.73 14.96 -6.16
CA ILE A 388 10.34 15.52 -7.38
C ILE A 388 9.18 16.01 -8.28
N PRO A 389 9.16 17.27 -8.73
CA PRO A 389 8.08 17.77 -9.60
C PRO A 389 7.91 16.91 -10.87
N ALA A 390 6.69 16.65 -11.33
CA ALA A 390 6.48 15.75 -12.48
C ALA A 390 7.12 16.28 -13.79
N MET A 391 7.42 17.59 -13.89
CA MET A 391 8.22 18.12 -15.01
C MET A 391 9.67 17.61 -15.01
N HIS A 392 10.25 17.26 -13.86
CA HIS A 392 11.49 16.47 -13.79
C HIS A 392 11.22 15.02 -14.17
N CYS A 393 10.14 14.41 -13.67
CA CYS A 393 9.78 13.02 -13.99
C CYS A 393 9.57 12.78 -15.50
N ALA A 394 9.00 13.73 -16.24
CA ALA A 394 8.83 13.61 -17.71
C ALA A 394 10.17 13.72 -18.48
N ARG A 395 11.16 14.45 -17.94
CA ARG A 395 12.52 14.55 -18.52
C ARG A 395 13.34 13.28 -18.26
N ILE A 396 13.13 12.68 -17.10
CA ILE A 396 13.91 11.56 -16.56
C ILE A 396 13.17 10.24 -16.85
N ARG A 397 13.53 9.62 -17.97
CA ARG A 397 12.94 8.37 -18.47
C ARG A 397 13.72 7.16 -17.94
N GLY A 398 13.01 6.11 -17.54
CA GLY A 398 13.60 4.81 -17.24
C GLY A 398 13.94 4.00 -18.48
N TRP A 399 14.71 2.94 -18.29
CA TRP A 399 15.16 2.05 -19.37
C TRP A 399 14.00 1.47 -20.20
N ALA A 400 12.92 1.02 -19.55
CA ALA A 400 11.76 0.43 -20.24
C ALA A 400 10.84 1.47 -20.90
N ALA A 401 10.94 2.76 -20.52
CA ALA A 401 10.27 3.89 -21.17
C ALA A 401 11.13 4.53 -22.28
N GLY A 402 12.02 3.76 -22.91
CA GLY A 402 12.78 4.15 -24.10
C GLY A 402 13.95 5.09 -23.85
N ALA A 403 14.52 5.17 -22.63
CA ALA A 403 15.68 6.01 -22.34
C ALA A 403 16.80 5.84 -23.37
N GLY A 404 17.32 6.96 -23.89
CA GLY A 404 18.23 6.99 -25.05
C GLY A 404 17.54 6.67 -26.39
N VAL A 405 16.94 5.49 -26.53
CA VAL A 405 16.50 4.91 -27.82
C VAL A 405 15.25 5.55 -28.45
N GLN A 406 14.34 6.13 -27.66
CA GLN A 406 13.12 6.78 -28.15
C GLN A 406 12.83 8.08 -27.36
N PRO A 407 13.54 9.18 -27.65
CA PRO A 407 13.46 10.43 -26.87
C PRO A 407 12.13 11.18 -27.04
N ASN A 408 11.51 11.55 -25.91
CA ASN A 408 10.47 12.57 -25.87
C ASN A 408 11.06 13.98 -26.04
N GLU A 409 10.21 14.99 -26.22
CA GLU A 409 10.60 16.36 -26.55
C GLU A 409 11.22 17.16 -25.38
N LEU A 410 11.18 16.61 -24.16
CA LEU A 410 11.67 17.26 -22.94
C LEU A 410 13.01 16.69 -22.44
N THR A 411 13.35 15.47 -22.83
CA THR A 411 14.45 14.70 -22.22
C THR A 411 15.83 15.26 -22.58
N THR A 412 16.74 15.24 -21.61
CA THR A 412 18.17 15.58 -21.83
C THR A 412 19.09 14.41 -21.44
N LEU A 413 18.54 13.19 -21.34
CA LEU A 413 19.31 12.00 -20.99
C LEU A 413 20.30 11.65 -22.10
N SER A 414 21.56 11.46 -21.73
CA SER A 414 22.58 10.95 -22.63
C SER A 414 22.51 9.42 -22.76
N ASP A 415 23.10 8.89 -23.85
CA ASP A 415 23.37 7.46 -24.02
C ASP A 415 24.10 6.84 -22.82
N ASP A 416 25.02 7.59 -22.21
CA ASP A 416 25.79 7.16 -21.04
C ASP A 416 24.89 6.93 -19.83
N GLN A 417 23.98 7.88 -19.56
CA GLN A 417 22.98 7.76 -18.50
C GLN A 417 22.02 6.60 -18.78
N ALA A 418 21.53 6.45 -20.02
CA ALA A 418 20.66 5.34 -20.39
C ALA A 418 21.34 3.96 -20.22
N ARG A 419 22.63 3.85 -20.54
CA ARG A 419 23.42 2.62 -20.32
C ARG A 419 23.68 2.35 -18.83
N HIS A 420 23.88 3.39 -18.02
CA HIS A 420 23.96 3.25 -16.57
C HIS A 420 22.67 2.69 -15.96
N LEU A 421 21.48 3.11 -16.44
CA LEU A 421 20.22 2.48 -16.01
C LEU A 421 20.13 1.01 -16.42
N ALA A 422 20.71 0.65 -17.56
CA ALA A 422 20.79 -0.73 -17.99
C ALA A 422 21.77 -1.56 -17.13
N ASP A 423 22.85 -0.98 -16.59
CA ASP A 423 23.72 -1.63 -15.59
C ASP A 423 22.94 -1.96 -14.31
N LEU A 424 22.22 -0.98 -13.78
CA LEU A 424 21.36 -1.14 -12.60
C LEU A 424 20.23 -2.14 -12.83
N THR A 425 19.60 -2.13 -14.01
CA THR A 425 18.55 -3.10 -14.37
C THR A 425 19.12 -4.52 -14.45
N ARG A 426 20.27 -4.72 -15.09
CA ARG A 426 20.96 -6.03 -15.12
C ARG A 426 21.32 -6.52 -13.72
N LEU A 427 21.79 -5.62 -12.86
CA LEU A 427 22.11 -5.93 -11.47
C LEU A 427 20.87 -6.31 -10.65
N GLY A 428 19.75 -5.60 -10.82
CA GLY A 428 18.46 -5.92 -10.21
C GLY A 428 17.91 -7.27 -10.64
N MET A 429 17.97 -7.58 -11.95
CA MET A 429 17.62 -8.90 -12.49
C MET A 429 18.49 -10.03 -11.93
N ALA A 430 19.76 -9.74 -11.60
CA ALA A 430 20.65 -10.68 -10.91
C ALA A 430 20.45 -10.75 -9.37
N GLY A 431 19.38 -10.15 -8.84
CA GLY A 431 19.07 -10.15 -7.40
C GLY A 431 19.76 -9.05 -6.59
N ASN A 432 20.23 -7.98 -7.25
CA ASN A 432 20.86 -6.78 -6.68
C ASN A 432 21.93 -7.06 -5.59
N LEU A 433 22.73 -8.10 -5.81
CA LEU A 433 23.74 -8.59 -4.87
C LEU A 433 24.95 -7.65 -4.83
N ALA A 434 25.54 -7.47 -3.64
CA ALA A 434 26.73 -6.63 -3.47
C ALA A 434 27.97 -7.16 -4.21
N ASP A 435 28.12 -8.49 -4.26
CA ASP A 435 29.30 -9.19 -4.78
C ASP A 435 29.11 -9.76 -6.21
N PHE A 436 27.93 -9.61 -6.82
CA PHE A 436 27.72 -10.05 -8.20
C PHE A 436 28.61 -9.25 -9.17
N VAL A 437 29.30 -9.94 -10.08
CA VAL A 437 30.26 -9.32 -11.00
C VAL A 437 29.66 -9.18 -12.38
N LEU A 438 29.66 -7.95 -12.90
CA LEU A 438 29.17 -7.61 -14.23
C LEU A 438 30.16 -6.71 -15.00
N ILE A 439 29.91 -6.55 -16.29
CA ILE A 439 30.58 -5.56 -17.14
C ILE A 439 29.69 -4.33 -17.22
N ASP A 440 30.24 -3.17 -16.83
CA ASP A 440 29.51 -1.90 -16.84
C ASP A 440 29.42 -1.27 -18.25
N LYS A 441 28.70 -0.15 -18.36
CA LYS A 441 28.54 0.64 -19.59
C LYS A 441 29.84 1.04 -20.29
N ASP A 442 30.96 1.10 -19.57
CA ASP A 442 32.29 1.52 -20.06
C ASP A 442 33.19 0.32 -20.41
N GLY A 443 32.69 -0.91 -20.19
CA GLY A 443 33.43 -2.15 -20.43
C GLY A 443 34.31 -2.59 -19.26
N ALA A 444 34.20 -1.94 -18.09
CA ALA A 444 34.96 -2.31 -16.91
C ALA A 444 34.27 -3.43 -16.10
N VAL A 445 35.07 -4.29 -15.49
CA VAL A 445 34.59 -5.31 -14.55
C VAL A 445 34.25 -4.64 -13.22
N LYS A 446 33.02 -4.81 -12.74
CA LYS A 446 32.50 -4.21 -11.50
C LYS A 446 31.78 -5.25 -10.65
N ARG A 447 31.89 -5.12 -9.33
CA ARG A 447 30.91 -5.70 -8.39
C ARG A 447 29.64 -4.87 -8.36
N GLY A 448 28.51 -5.47 -7.97
CA GLY A 448 27.23 -4.77 -7.82
C GLY A 448 27.28 -3.59 -6.83
N SER A 449 28.09 -3.70 -5.77
CA SER A 449 28.36 -2.61 -4.82
C SER A 449 29.17 -1.43 -5.41
N GLU A 450 29.79 -1.59 -6.58
CA GLU A 450 30.59 -0.57 -7.26
C GLU A 450 29.80 0.16 -8.38
N ILE A 451 28.59 -0.31 -8.68
CA ILE A 451 27.63 0.41 -9.53
C ILE A 451 26.95 1.46 -8.65
N ASP A 452 27.08 2.74 -9.02
CA ASP A 452 26.46 3.82 -8.26
C ASP A 452 24.92 3.78 -8.36
N TYR A 453 24.28 4.21 -7.28
CA TYR A 453 22.86 4.55 -7.25
C TYR A 453 22.67 5.81 -6.41
N ASN A 454 22.63 6.96 -7.07
CA ASN A 454 22.45 8.28 -6.45
C ASN A 454 23.45 8.55 -5.30
N GLY A 455 24.72 8.19 -5.49
CA GLY A 455 25.79 8.35 -4.50
C GLY A 455 25.90 7.24 -3.45
N ALA A 456 25.14 6.15 -3.61
CA ALA A 456 25.21 4.98 -2.73
C ALA A 456 25.50 3.69 -3.54
N PRO A 457 26.13 2.66 -2.93
CA PRO A 457 26.31 1.35 -3.57
C PRO A 457 24.98 0.78 -4.07
N GLY A 458 24.86 0.45 -5.36
CA GLY A 458 23.63 -0.07 -5.97
C GLY A 458 23.26 -1.44 -5.41
N GLY A 459 24.13 -2.43 -5.65
CA GLY A 459 24.04 -3.78 -5.08
C GLY A 459 24.32 -3.80 -3.58
N TYR A 460 23.46 -4.46 -2.82
CA TYR A 460 23.51 -4.45 -1.34
C TYR A 460 23.20 -5.79 -0.66
N ALA A 461 22.66 -6.75 -1.38
CA ALA A 461 22.18 -8.02 -0.83
C ALA A 461 23.25 -9.11 -0.82
N ALA A 462 23.11 -10.07 0.10
CA ALA A 462 23.92 -11.30 0.11
C ALA A 462 23.24 -12.44 -0.68
N ASP A 463 21.90 -12.53 -0.59
CA ASP A 463 21.08 -13.49 -1.33
C ASP A 463 19.95 -12.76 -2.07
N PRO A 464 19.46 -13.27 -3.22
CA PRO A 464 18.44 -12.60 -4.00
C PRO A 464 17.08 -12.55 -3.29
N THR A 465 16.84 -13.47 -2.34
CA THR A 465 15.71 -13.43 -1.42
C THR A 465 15.75 -12.25 -0.45
N GLU A 466 16.85 -11.49 -0.39
CA GLU A 466 16.92 -10.24 0.37
C GLU A 466 16.47 -9.01 -0.43
N VAL A 467 15.96 -9.21 -1.65
CA VAL A 467 15.56 -8.14 -2.56
C VAL A 467 14.16 -8.42 -3.08
N VAL A 468 13.26 -7.48 -2.84
CA VAL A 468 11.94 -7.46 -3.48
C VAL A 468 11.98 -6.43 -4.62
N ASN A 469 11.95 -6.91 -5.85
CA ASN A 469 11.96 -6.11 -7.07
C ASN A 469 10.51 -5.73 -7.44
N TYR A 470 10.30 -4.48 -7.85
CA TYR A 470 9.00 -3.98 -8.29
C TYR A 470 9.16 -2.80 -9.25
N VAL A 471 8.09 -2.50 -10.00
CA VAL A 471 7.99 -1.33 -10.89
C VAL A 471 6.72 -0.50 -10.65
N SER A 472 5.70 -1.09 -10.01
CA SER A 472 4.50 -0.42 -9.48
C SER A 472 4.26 -0.89 -8.04
N LYS A 473 3.58 -0.06 -7.24
CA LYS A 473 3.09 -0.33 -5.87
C LYS A 473 1.92 0.64 -5.60
N HIS A 474 1.18 0.47 -4.52
CA HIS A 474 0.06 1.35 -4.16
C HIS A 474 0.47 2.82 -4.09
N ASP A 475 1.69 3.09 -3.61
CA ASP A 475 2.29 4.42 -3.48
C ASP A 475 2.98 4.92 -4.76
N ASN A 476 2.96 6.24 -4.91
CA ASN A 476 3.35 6.95 -6.13
C ASN A 476 2.49 6.54 -7.33
N GLN A 477 2.71 7.17 -8.49
CA GLN A 477 1.90 6.89 -9.68
C GLN A 477 2.04 5.42 -10.13
N THR A 478 0.97 4.89 -10.72
CA THR A 478 0.97 3.55 -11.33
C THR A 478 1.98 3.46 -12.47
N LEU A 479 2.42 2.25 -12.82
CA LEU A 479 3.29 2.02 -13.97
C LEU A 479 2.71 2.61 -15.28
N TRP A 480 1.39 2.51 -15.49
CA TRP A 480 0.74 3.05 -16.68
C TRP A 480 0.77 4.57 -16.74
N ASP A 481 0.48 5.24 -15.61
CA ASP A 481 0.53 6.70 -15.51
C ASP A 481 1.96 7.21 -15.69
N MET A 482 2.95 6.45 -15.21
CA MET A 482 4.37 6.74 -15.38
C MET A 482 4.86 6.54 -16.81
N ILE A 483 4.39 5.52 -17.52
CA ILE A 483 4.62 5.37 -18.97
C ILE A 483 3.95 6.53 -19.71
N SER A 484 2.72 6.89 -19.35
CA SER A 484 1.98 7.99 -19.97
C SER A 484 2.67 9.36 -19.79
N TYR A 485 3.33 9.59 -18.66
CA TYR A 485 4.18 10.78 -18.43
C TYR A 485 5.49 10.81 -19.22
N LYS A 486 6.05 9.65 -19.62
CA LYS A 486 7.45 9.51 -20.05
C LYS A 486 7.62 9.09 -21.51
N ALA A 487 6.68 8.32 -22.04
CA ALA A 487 6.69 7.85 -23.42
C ALA A 487 6.74 9.03 -24.40
N ALA A 488 7.44 8.85 -25.52
CA ALA A 488 7.48 9.84 -26.58
C ALA A 488 6.10 9.99 -27.25
N GLN A 489 5.81 11.15 -27.85
CA GLN A 489 4.49 11.44 -28.40
C GLN A 489 4.10 10.46 -29.53
N GLU A 490 5.09 9.98 -30.29
CA GLU A 490 4.90 9.00 -31.37
C GLU A 490 4.83 7.54 -30.89
N ALA A 491 5.01 7.27 -29.59
CA ALA A 491 4.76 5.95 -29.02
C ALA A 491 3.24 5.71 -28.91
N ASP A 492 2.72 4.89 -29.83
CA ASP A 492 1.31 4.53 -29.91
C ASP A 492 0.85 3.63 -28.73
N LEU A 493 -0.46 3.33 -28.71
CA LEU A 493 -1.08 2.58 -27.62
C LEU A 493 -0.45 1.18 -27.46
N ASP A 494 -0.30 0.41 -28.55
CA ASP A 494 0.31 -0.93 -28.53
C ASP A 494 1.76 -0.88 -28.03
N THR A 495 2.53 0.13 -28.44
CA THR A 495 3.88 0.37 -27.93
C THR A 495 3.88 0.61 -26.42
N ARG A 496 2.94 1.39 -25.87
CA ARG A 496 2.85 1.64 -24.42
C ARG A 496 2.43 0.39 -23.64
N VAL A 497 1.50 -0.43 -24.17
CA VAL A 497 1.18 -1.74 -23.60
C VAL A 497 2.42 -2.64 -23.55
N ARG A 498 3.26 -2.63 -24.60
CA ARG A 498 4.54 -3.34 -24.60
C ARG A 498 5.54 -2.75 -23.62
N MET A 499 5.60 -1.43 -23.43
CA MET A 499 6.44 -0.81 -22.40
C MET A 499 6.05 -1.25 -20.98
N GLN A 500 4.75 -1.43 -20.70
CA GLN A 500 4.27 -2.00 -19.43
C GLN A 500 4.81 -3.42 -19.26
N ALA A 501 4.58 -4.30 -20.25
CA ALA A 501 5.02 -5.69 -20.20
C ALA A 501 6.56 -5.84 -20.11
N VAL A 502 7.32 -5.01 -20.83
CA VAL A 502 8.80 -4.99 -20.76
C VAL A 502 9.28 -4.52 -19.38
N SER A 503 8.62 -3.53 -18.77
CA SER A 503 8.93 -3.10 -17.41
C SER A 503 8.70 -4.25 -16.42
N LEU A 504 7.53 -4.88 -16.47
CA LEU A 504 7.18 -6.02 -15.62
C LEU A 504 8.10 -7.23 -15.82
N ALA A 505 8.52 -7.52 -17.06
CA ALA A 505 9.41 -8.64 -17.37
C ALA A 505 10.77 -8.54 -16.66
N THR A 506 11.29 -7.34 -16.38
CA THR A 506 12.54 -7.18 -15.61
C THR A 506 12.39 -7.58 -14.14
N VAL A 507 11.18 -7.51 -13.59
CA VAL A 507 10.85 -8.00 -12.24
C VAL A 507 10.57 -9.50 -12.29
N MET A 508 9.60 -9.92 -13.11
CA MET A 508 9.08 -11.29 -13.16
C MET A 508 10.10 -12.33 -13.65
N LEU A 509 11.14 -11.92 -14.40
CA LEU A 509 12.23 -12.78 -14.87
C LEU A 509 13.55 -12.55 -14.10
N GLY A 510 13.51 -11.74 -13.03
CA GLY A 510 14.65 -11.53 -12.13
C GLY A 510 14.89 -12.70 -11.17
N GLN A 511 16.03 -12.69 -10.48
CA GLN A 511 16.33 -13.62 -9.39
C GLN A 511 15.77 -13.16 -8.04
N GLY A 512 15.59 -11.85 -7.86
CA GLY A 512 14.94 -11.28 -6.67
C GLY A 512 13.45 -11.60 -6.65
N ILE A 513 12.85 -11.49 -5.47
CA ILE A 513 11.42 -11.74 -5.26
C ILE A 513 10.61 -10.74 -6.09
N ALA A 514 9.59 -11.24 -6.79
CA ALA A 514 8.77 -10.43 -7.67
C ALA A 514 7.59 -9.82 -6.91
N PHE A 515 7.40 -8.52 -7.06
CA PHE A 515 6.30 -7.79 -6.48
C PHE A 515 5.66 -6.88 -7.53
N ASP A 516 4.33 -6.82 -7.54
CA ASP A 516 3.57 -5.93 -8.39
C ASP A 516 2.25 -5.48 -7.74
N GLN A 517 1.75 -4.35 -8.22
CA GLN A 517 0.49 -3.74 -7.79
C GLN A 517 -0.71 -4.45 -8.43
N GLN A 518 -1.80 -4.62 -7.68
CA GLN A 518 -3.10 -5.04 -8.21
C GLN A 518 -3.51 -4.17 -9.40
N GLY A 519 -3.75 -4.82 -10.55
CA GLY A 519 -4.20 -4.18 -11.79
C GLY A 519 -3.08 -3.72 -12.73
N SER A 520 -1.80 -3.92 -12.40
CA SER A 520 -0.69 -3.67 -13.34
C SER A 520 -0.85 -4.45 -14.66
N GLU A 521 -1.39 -5.66 -14.60
CA GLU A 521 -1.77 -6.52 -15.72
C GLU A 521 -2.97 -6.00 -16.53
N LEU A 522 -3.79 -5.14 -15.91
CA LEU A 522 -4.94 -4.44 -16.51
C LEU A 522 -4.58 -2.99 -16.91
N LEU A 523 -3.29 -2.66 -16.97
CA LEU A 523 -2.78 -1.31 -17.27
C LEU A 523 -3.30 -0.23 -16.29
N ARG A 524 -3.61 -0.60 -15.05
CA ARG A 524 -4.29 0.27 -14.06
C ARG A 524 -3.72 1.69 -14.03
N SER A 525 -4.62 2.65 -14.13
CA SER A 525 -4.37 4.08 -13.92
C SER A 525 -5.04 4.55 -12.63
N LYS A 526 -4.46 5.59 -12.01
CA LYS A 526 -5.11 6.38 -10.97
C LYS A 526 -5.40 7.81 -11.45
N SER A 527 -5.60 7.97 -12.77
CA SER A 527 -5.68 9.26 -13.47
C SER A 527 -4.53 10.21 -13.10
N PHE A 528 -3.30 9.68 -13.06
CA PHE A 528 -2.07 10.35 -12.63
C PHE A 528 -1.93 10.68 -11.14
N THR A 529 -2.87 10.30 -10.29
CA THR A 529 -2.78 10.53 -8.84
C THR A 529 -1.53 9.86 -8.27
N ARG A 530 -0.64 10.64 -7.67
CA ARG A 530 0.60 10.15 -7.05
C ARG A 530 0.33 9.41 -5.75
N ASP A 531 -0.48 10.00 -4.89
CA ASP A 531 -0.73 9.51 -3.55
C ASP A 531 -2.24 9.51 -3.35
N SER A 532 -2.82 8.31 -3.41
CA SER A 532 -4.26 8.09 -3.58
C SER A 532 -4.93 7.42 -2.38
N TYR A 533 -4.28 7.49 -1.21
CA TYR A 533 -4.73 6.88 0.04
C TYR A 533 -6.17 7.26 0.41
N ASP A 534 -6.51 8.53 0.20
CA ASP A 534 -7.79 9.17 0.50
C ASP A 534 -8.40 9.75 -0.79
N SER A 535 -8.29 9.02 -1.91
CA SER A 535 -8.84 9.42 -3.22
C SER A 535 -10.06 8.61 -3.65
N GLY A 536 -10.67 7.89 -2.71
CA GLY A 536 -11.95 7.20 -2.91
C GLY A 536 -11.90 6.02 -3.88
N ASP A 537 -13.06 5.39 -4.02
CA ASP A 537 -13.31 4.35 -5.04
C ASP A 537 -13.06 4.89 -6.47
N TRP A 538 -13.23 6.20 -6.72
CA TRP A 538 -13.16 6.81 -8.05
C TRP A 538 -11.77 6.74 -8.69
N PHE A 539 -10.75 7.27 -8.02
CA PHE A 539 -9.38 7.28 -8.56
C PHE A 539 -8.69 5.92 -8.37
N ASN A 540 -9.15 5.08 -7.44
CA ASN A 540 -8.53 3.78 -7.19
C ASN A 540 -9.18 2.60 -7.95
N ARG A 541 -10.30 2.79 -8.65
CA ARG A 541 -11.03 1.77 -9.43
C ARG A 541 -10.12 0.81 -10.21
N VAL A 542 -10.42 -0.48 -10.09
CA VAL A 542 -9.94 -1.54 -10.97
C VAL A 542 -11.17 -2.17 -11.64
N ASP A 543 -11.19 -2.25 -12.96
CA ASP A 543 -12.34 -2.75 -13.70
C ASP A 543 -12.14 -4.19 -14.20
N TYR A 544 -12.64 -5.15 -13.44
CA TYR A 544 -12.64 -6.56 -13.81
C TYR A 544 -13.63 -6.92 -14.93
N SER A 545 -14.47 -5.98 -15.39
CA SER A 545 -15.26 -6.13 -16.63
C SER A 545 -14.51 -5.70 -17.89
N LEU A 546 -13.25 -5.23 -17.73
CA LEU A 546 -12.29 -4.96 -18.81
C LEU A 546 -12.77 -3.91 -19.83
N GLN A 547 -13.59 -2.93 -19.42
CA GLN A 547 -14.07 -1.88 -20.32
C GLN A 547 -13.08 -0.72 -20.46
N ASP A 548 -12.34 -0.39 -19.39
CA ASP A 548 -11.24 0.58 -19.42
C ASP A 548 -10.28 0.36 -18.23
N ASN A 549 -9.14 1.07 -18.24
CA ASN A 549 -8.11 0.96 -17.19
C ASN A 549 -8.15 2.07 -16.12
N ASN A 550 -9.25 2.82 -16.02
CA ASN A 550 -9.46 4.00 -15.17
C ASN A 550 -8.59 5.24 -15.51
N TYR A 551 -8.04 5.32 -16.72
CA TYR A 551 -7.26 6.48 -17.17
C TYR A 551 -8.16 7.64 -17.64
N ASN A 552 -7.73 8.88 -17.44
CA ASN A 552 -8.44 10.09 -17.86
C ASN A 552 -9.88 10.19 -17.27
N VAL A 553 -10.03 9.87 -15.98
CA VAL A 553 -11.30 9.99 -15.24
C VAL A 553 -11.48 11.33 -14.50
N GLY A 554 -10.58 12.29 -14.75
CA GLY A 554 -10.52 13.62 -14.14
C GLY A 554 -9.09 13.98 -13.75
N MET A 555 -8.81 15.24 -13.48
CA MET A 555 -7.54 15.67 -12.89
C MET A 555 -7.39 15.09 -11.47
N PRO A 556 -6.17 14.64 -11.08
CA PRO A 556 -5.91 14.10 -9.74
C PRO A 556 -5.96 15.21 -8.67
N ARG A 557 -5.93 14.85 -7.38
CA ARG A 557 -6.10 15.80 -6.27
C ARG A 557 -5.15 17.02 -6.35
N SER A 558 -5.73 18.21 -6.28
CA SER A 558 -5.05 19.50 -6.45
C SER A 558 -4.03 19.81 -5.34
N SER A 559 -4.22 19.26 -4.14
CA SER A 559 -3.37 19.49 -2.97
C SER A 559 -1.93 18.97 -3.13
N ASP A 560 -1.74 17.93 -3.94
CA ASP A 560 -0.45 17.24 -4.13
C ASP A 560 -0.03 17.23 -5.62
N ASP A 561 -0.96 16.88 -6.52
CA ASP A 561 -0.71 16.84 -7.96
C ASP A 561 -1.06 18.14 -8.70
N GLY A 562 -1.58 19.18 -8.03
CA GLY A 562 -1.86 20.47 -8.66
C GLY A 562 -0.65 21.11 -9.35
N SER A 563 0.56 20.87 -8.83
CA SER A 563 1.82 21.30 -9.46
C SER A 563 2.18 20.55 -10.74
N ASN A 564 1.54 19.40 -10.98
CA ASN A 564 1.76 18.51 -12.12
C ASN A 564 0.72 18.72 -13.24
N TYR A 565 -0.33 19.51 -12.99
CA TYR A 565 -1.45 19.72 -13.92
C TYR A 565 -1.04 20.18 -15.33
N ASP A 566 -0.07 21.09 -15.45
CA ASP A 566 0.39 21.60 -16.76
C ASP A 566 1.16 20.54 -17.57
N ILE A 567 1.80 19.55 -16.92
CA ILE A 567 2.43 18.43 -17.64
C ILE A 567 1.40 17.32 -17.91
N ILE A 568 0.47 17.04 -16.99
CA ILE A 568 -0.66 16.13 -17.21
C ILE A 568 -1.43 16.56 -18.47
N ALA A 569 -1.87 17.82 -18.55
CA ALA A 569 -2.65 18.32 -19.68
C ALA A 569 -1.92 18.26 -21.04
N ARG A 570 -0.58 18.16 -21.04
CA ARG A 570 0.23 17.98 -22.26
C ARG A 570 0.37 16.53 -22.70
N VAL A 571 0.42 15.58 -21.76
CA VAL A 571 0.66 14.16 -22.06
C VAL A 571 -0.61 13.31 -22.09
N LYS A 572 -1.65 13.75 -21.37
CA LYS A 572 -2.89 12.98 -21.14
C LYS A 572 -3.55 12.53 -22.43
N ASP A 573 -3.67 13.46 -23.38
CA ASP A 573 -4.37 13.27 -24.66
C ASP A 573 -3.43 12.81 -25.79
N ALA A 574 -2.18 12.42 -25.46
CA ALA A 574 -1.20 11.93 -26.44
C ALA A 574 -1.40 10.45 -26.84
N VAL A 575 -2.30 9.73 -26.18
CA VAL A 575 -2.68 8.35 -26.52
C VAL A 575 -4.17 8.14 -26.25
N ALA A 576 -4.80 7.23 -26.99
CA ALA A 576 -6.16 6.79 -26.69
C ALA A 576 -6.21 6.05 -25.34
N THR A 577 -7.31 6.19 -24.61
CA THR A 577 -7.59 5.42 -23.39
C THR A 577 -7.59 3.91 -23.70
N PRO A 578 -6.88 3.06 -22.94
CA PRO A 578 -7.02 1.61 -23.03
C PRO A 578 -8.44 1.15 -22.66
N GLY A 579 -9.01 0.26 -23.47
CA GLY A 579 -10.42 -0.16 -23.45
C GLY A 579 -10.90 -0.46 -24.86
#